data_AF-A0A1V3JCW0-F1
#
_entry.id   AF-A0A1V3JCW0-F1
#
_cell.length_a   1.000
_cell.length_b   1.000
_cell.length_c   1.000
_cell.angle_alpha   90.00
_cell.angle_beta   90.00
_cell.angle_gamma   90.00
#
_symmetry.space_group_name_H-M   'P 1'
#
loop_
_entity.id
_entity.type
_entity.pdbx_description
1 polymer ?
#
loop_
_entity_poly.entity_id
_entity_poly.type
_entity_poly.pdbx_seq_one_letter_code
_entity_poly.pdbx_strand_id
1 'polypeptide(L)'
;MSKNESVKMPLAKSVDSITKPCETCYVIYPTRLVLTNNALEKTRLGYVSEPPEGLKSSDYELRRLRNGFVYIFTTYIPTEATAKASLAVGKAWYIYHYRSPETKPIDRSYNHSFDTPLDYHFRQFFCKDEDLSNEWHSEKGKDKPYIELNTYITEIEIGYSDFELPISFLKELEKLPDLRKLWFRKVNIQTIKKTQRLLILTS
;
A
#
# COMPACT_ATOMS: atom_id res chain seq x y z
N MET A 1 -4.56 58.62 29.62
CA MET A 1 -3.64 58.81 28.47
C MET A 1 -3.12 57.43 28.07
N SER A 2 -3.49 56.97 26.87
CA SER A 2 -3.18 55.64 26.34
C SER A 2 -1.72 55.57 25.88
N LYS A 3 -0.96 54.56 26.31
CA LYS A 3 0.37 54.24 25.75
C LYS A 3 0.16 53.28 24.59
N ASN A 4 0.37 53.76 23.37
CA ASN A 4 0.52 52.92 22.17
C ASN A 4 1.88 52.21 22.24
N GLU A 5 1.90 50.94 22.62
CA GLU A 5 3.05 50.08 22.35
C GLU A 5 2.91 49.50 20.93
N SER A 6 3.81 49.93 20.03
CA SER A 6 3.95 49.34 18.71
C SER A 6 4.52 47.93 18.84
N VAL A 7 3.71 46.90 18.56
CA VAL A 7 4.17 45.52 18.46
C VAL A 7 5.19 45.43 17.31
N LYS A 8 6.47 45.21 17.63
CA LYS A 8 7.47 44.92 16.61
C LYS A 8 7.21 43.53 16.04
N MET A 9 6.81 43.46 14.78
CA MET A 9 6.74 42.19 14.04
C MET A 9 8.14 41.56 13.99
N PRO A 10 8.26 40.24 14.20
CA PRO A 10 9.55 39.56 14.09
C PRO A 10 10.04 39.65 12.63
N LEU A 11 11.29 40.06 12.47
CA LEU A 11 11.95 40.14 11.18
C LEU A 11 12.02 38.73 10.57
N ALA A 12 11.46 38.55 9.37
CA ALA A 12 11.49 37.29 8.65
C ALA A 12 12.95 36.87 8.40
N LYS A 13 13.33 35.67 8.86
CA LYS A 13 14.63 35.10 8.53
C LYS A 13 14.65 34.71 7.06
N SER A 14 15.75 35.02 6.39
CA SER A 14 16.02 34.67 4.99
C SER A 14 15.80 33.17 4.75
N VAL A 15 15.02 32.86 3.71
CA VAL A 15 14.57 31.51 3.32
C VAL A 15 15.71 30.80 2.57
N ASP A 16 16.82 30.55 3.25
CA ASP A 16 17.86 29.59 2.82
C ASP A 16 17.87 28.36 3.73
N SER A 17 16.77 28.11 4.46
CA SER A 17 16.59 26.82 5.10
C SER A 17 16.30 25.79 4.01
N ILE A 18 17.28 24.92 3.77
CA ILE A 18 17.12 23.64 3.05
C ILE A 18 15.77 23.04 3.46
N THR A 19 14.79 23.16 2.58
CA THR A 19 13.47 22.57 2.77
C THR A 19 13.73 21.08 2.75
N LYS A 20 13.59 20.40 3.91
CA LYS A 20 13.54 18.94 3.92
C LYS A 20 12.52 18.53 2.84
N PRO A 21 12.88 17.65 1.89
CA PRO A 21 11.93 17.23 0.89
C PRO A 21 10.67 16.73 1.61
N CYS A 22 9.51 17.27 1.23
CA CYS A 22 8.24 17.05 1.91
C CYS A 22 7.80 15.56 1.89
N GLU A 23 8.49 14.71 1.13
CA GLU A 23 8.22 13.28 1.04
C GLU A 23 9.36 12.48 1.69
N THR A 24 9.11 12.05 2.92
CA THR A 24 10.00 11.14 3.67
C THR A 24 9.72 9.66 3.37
N CYS A 25 8.76 9.35 2.49
CA CYS A 25 8.34 8.00 2.13
C CYS A 25 7.82 7.91 0.68
N TYR A 26 7.82 6.71 0.13
CA TYR A 26 7.10 6.38 -1.10
C TYR A 26 5.63 6.10 -0.79
N VAL A 27 4.74 6.73 -1.54
CA VAL A 27 3.29 6.50 -1.46
C VAL A 27 2.88 5.54 -2.56
N ILE A 28 2.23 4.44 -2.19
CA ILE A 28 1.78 3.38 -3.10
C ILE A 28 0.26 3.24 -3.04
N TYR A 29 -0.36 3.20 -4.22
CA TYR A 29 -1.76 2.89 -4.42
C TYR A 29 -1.90 1.57 -5.21
N PRO A 30 -2.07 0.44 -4.53
CA PRO A 30 -2.38 -0.83 -5.17
C PRO A 30 -3.72 -0.80 -5.91
N THR A 31 -3.75 -1.35 -7.11
CA THR A 31 -4.93 -1.49 -7.97
C THR A 31 -4.97 -2.87 -8.61
N ARG A 32 -6.13 -3.28 -9.13
CA ARG A 32 -6.31 -4.52 -9.89
C ARG A 32 -6.84 -4.24 -11.27
N LEU A 33 -6.57 -5.16 -12.20
CA LEU A 33 -7.19 -5.18 -13.52
C LEU A 33 -8.48 -5.99 -13.46
N VAL A 34 -9.55 -5.44 -14.03
CA VAL A 34 -10.85 -6.10 -14.15
C VAL A 34 -11.31 -5.99 -15.60
N LEU A 35 -11.99 -7.02 -16.10
CA LEU A 35 -12.61 -6.96 -17.42
C LEU A 35 -13.58 -5.77 -17.50
N THR A 36 -13.52 -5.03 -18.60
CA THR A 36 -14.53 -4.03 -18.92
C THR A 36 -15.88 -4.71 -19.15
N ASN A 37 -16.97 -3.96 -18.99
CA ASN A 37 -18.31 -4.49 -19.30
C ASN A 37 -18.39 -5.00 -20.75
N ASN A 38 -17.72 -4.31 -21.68
CA ASN A 38 -17.67 -4.74 -23.08
C ASN A 38 -16.96 -6.09 -23.24
N ALA A 39 -15.81 -6.27 -22.60
CA ALA A 39 -15.09 -7.54 -22.61
C ALA A 39 -15.91 -8.67 -21.96
N LEU A 40 -16.61 -8.37 -20.85
CA LEU A 40 -17.50 -9.32 -20.20
C LEU A 40 -18.67 -9.77 -21.09
N GLU A 41 -19.29 -8.85 -21.85
CA GLU A 41 -20.34 -9.21 -22.80
C GLU A 41 -19.80 -10.07 -23.96
N LYS A 42 -18.58 -9.79 -24.45
CA LYS A 42 -17.93 -10.64 -25.47
C LYS A 42 -17.72 -12.07 -24.97
N THR A 43 -17.47 -12.27 -23.67
CA THR A 43 -17.37 -13.62 -23.07
C THR A 43 -18.64 -14.44 -23.25
N ARG A 44 -19.82 -13.80 -23.23
CA ARG A 44 -21.09 -14.50 -23.51
C ARG A 44 -21.19 -15.00 -24.95
N LEU A 45 -20.43 -14.39 -25.87
CA LEU A 45 -20.34 -14.79 -27.27
C LEU A 45 -19.20 -15.81 -27.52
N GLY A 46 -18.55 -16.30 -26.46
CA GLY A 46 -17.46 -17.29 -26.55
C GLY A 46 -16.07 -16.69 -26.79
N TYR A 47 -15.92 -15.36 -26.75
CA TYR A 47 -14.62 -14.71 -26.83
C TYR A 47 -13.95 -14.64 -25.45
N VAL A 48 -12.70 -15.07 -25.34
CA VAL A 48 -11.92 -14.99 -24.10
C VAL A 48 -10.87 -13.89 -24.24
N SER A 49 -10.92 -12.87 -23.38
CA SER A 49 -9.88 -11.83 -23.36
C SER A 49 -8.54 -12.44 -22.98
N GLU A 50 -7.50 -12.08 -23.73
CA GLU A 50 -6.13 -12.45 -23.40
C GLU A 50 -5.68 -11.78 -22.10
N PRO A 51 -4.91 -12.47 -21.25
CA PRO A 51 -4.33 -11.86 -20.06
C PRO A 51 -3.58 -10.57 -20.42
N PRO A 52 -3.76 -9.48 -19.65
CA PRO A 52 -3.24 -8.18 -20.06
C PRO A 52 -1.72 -8.12 -19.93
N GLU A 53 -1.04 -7.79 -21.03
CA GLU A 53 0.39 -7.44 -21.01
C GLU A 53 0.57 -5.98 -20.55
N GLY A 54 0.56 -5.80 -19.23
CA GLY A 54 0.77 -4.49 -18.61
C GLY A 54 -0.50 -3.64 -18.53
N LEU A 55 -0.35 -2.32 -18.70
CA LEU A 55 -1.39 -1.33 -18.39
C LEU A 55 -2.34 -1.02 -19.55
N LYS A 56 -1.96 -1.37 -20.78
CA LYS A 56 -2.68 -0.95 -21.98
C LYS A 56 -3.40 -2.16 -22.56
N SER A 57 -4.62 -2.39 -22.09
CA SER A 57 -5.55 -3.31 -22.75
C SER A 57 -6.93 -2.68 -22.83
N SER A 58 -7.56 -2.76 -24.00
CA SER A 58 -8.93 -2.27 -24.19
C SER A 58 -9.97 -3.11 -23.46
N ASP A 59 -9.63 -4.37 -23.15
CA ASP A 59 -10.53 -5.30 -22.49
C ASP A 59 -10.48 -5.18 -20.96
N TYR A 60 -9.49 -4.48 -20.39
CA TYR A 60 -9.30 -4.33 -18.95
C TYR A 60 -9.30 -2.87 -18.50
N GLU A 61 -9.83 -2.65 -17.30
CA GLU A 61 -9.78 -1.36 -16.62
C GLU A 61 -9.17 -1.49 -15.23
N LEU A 62 -8.61 -0.39 -14.73
CA LEU A 62 -8.07 -0.32 -13.38
C LEU A 62 -9.19 -0.10 -12.38
N ARG A 63 -9.24 -0.95 -11.35
CA ARG A 63 -10.10 -0.77 -10.19
C ARG A 63 -9.32 -0.82 -8.90
N ARG A 64 -9.92 -0.26 -7.84
CA ARG A 64 -9.46 -0.48 -6.47
C ARG A 64 -9.50 -1.97 -6.14
N LEU A 65 -8.66 -2.38 -5.20
CA LEU A 65 -8.67 -3.72 -4.65
C LEU A 65 -10.02 -4.04 -3.99
N ARG A 66 -10.35 -5.32 -3.84
CA ARG A 66 -11.43 -5.73 -2.93
C ARG A 66 -10.91 -5.73 -1.50
N ASN A 67 -11.82 -5.96 -0.55
CA ASN A 67 -11.41 -6.24 0.82
C ASN A 67 -10.47 -7.46 0.82
N GLY A 68 -9.29 -7.33 1.40
CA GLY A 68 -8.25 -8.35 1.33
C GLY A 68 -6.92 -7.87 1.89
N PHE A 69 -5.86 -8.63 1.68
CA PHE A 69 -4.52 -8.38 2.20
C PHE A 69 -3.54 -8.02 1.10
N VAL A 70 -2.67 -7.06 1.36
CA VAL A 70 -1.52 -6.71 0.55
C VAL A 70 -0.26 -7.09 1.29
N TYR A 71 0.60 -7.84 0.62
CA TYR A 71 1.86 -8.33 1.16
C TYR A 71 3.00 -7.71 0.35
N ILE A 72 3.97 -7.11 1.05
CA ILE A 72 5.18 -6.56 0.43
C ILE A 72 6.38 -7.19 1.11
N PHE A 73 7.24 -7.79 0.30
CA PHE A 73 8.50 -8.38 0.72
C PHE A 73 9.67 -7.60 0.10
N THR A 74 10.72 -7.38 0.89
CA THR A 74 11.99 -6.81 0.39
C THR A 74 13.19 -7.39 1.13
N THR A 75 14.30 -7.55 0.42
CA THR A 75 15.58 -8.01 0.97
C THR A 75 16.59 -6.87 1.14
N TYR A 76 16.20 -5.63 0.88
CA TYR A 76 17.07 -4.47 0.99
C TYR A 76 16.61 -3.56 2.13
N ILE A 77 17.36 -3.59 3.24
CA ILE A 77 17.08 -2.80 4.43
C ILE A 77 18.37 -2.06 4.82
N PRO A 78 18.38 -0.72 4.80
CA PRO A 78 19.46 0.02 5.41
C PRO A 78 19.45 -0.20 6.93
N THR A 79 20.63 -0.34 7.49
CA THR A 79 20.92 -0.57 8.92
C THR A 79 20.32 0.45 9.91
N GLU A 80 19.74 1.56 9.43
CA GLU A 80 19.14 2.61 10.28
C GLU A 80 17.61 2.75 10.13
N ALA A 81 16.98 1.94 9.29
CA ALA A 81 15.72 2.34 8.65
C ALA A 81 14.50 1.45 8.95
N THR A 82 14.33 0.88 10.14
CA THR A 82 13.16 0.01 10.37
C THR A 82 12.59 0.08 11.78
N ALA A 83 11.57 0.95 11.92
CA ALA A 83 10.55 0.86 12.97
C ALA A 83 9.15 0.55 12.37
N LYS A 84 9.08 0.06 11.12
CA LYS A 84 7.80 -0.10 10.39
C LYS A 84 7.68 -1.40 9.57
N ALA A 85 8.46 -2.44 9.86
CA ALA A 85 8.35 -3.73 9.18
C ALA A 85 8.63 -4.86 10.17
N SER A 86 8.14 -6.08 9.87
CA SER A 86 8.58 -7.27 10.60
C SER A 86 9.91 -7.72 9.99
N LEU A 87 10.98 -7.63 10.77
CA LEU A 87 12.36 -7.85 10.34
C LEU A 87 12.84 -9.28 10.65
N ALA A 88 13.30 -9.98 9.61
CA ALA A 88 14.34 -10.97 9.77
C ALA A 88 15.66 -10.34 9.27
N VAL A 89 16.83 -10.81 9.71
CA VAL A 89 18.12 -10.23 9.30
C VAL A 89 18.20 -10.07 7.77
N GLY A 90 18.21 -8.82 7.29
CA GLY A 90 18.26 -8.47 5.87
C GLY A 90 16.96 -8.65 5.07
N LYS A 91 15.79 -8.85 5.71
CA LYS A 91 14.50 -9.06 5.05
C LYS A 91 13.36 -8.38 5.82
N ALA A 92 12.39 -7.82 5.10
CA ALA A 92 11.27 -7.10 5.69
C ALA A 92 9.96 -7.52 5.05
N TRP A 93 8.97 -7.74 5.91
CA TRP A 93 7.57 -7.86 5.55
C TRP A 93 6.80 -6.59 5.93
N TYR A 94 6.06 -6.05 4.96
CA TYR A 94 4.99 -5.11 5.20
C TYR A 94 3.67 -5.79 4.85
N ILE A 95 2.79 -5.91 5.84
CA ILE A 95 1.52 -6.61 5.71
C ILE A 95 0.40 -5.60 5.98
N TYR A 96 -0.51 -5.48 5.03
CA TYR A 96 -1.64 -4.57 5.13
C TYR A 96 -2.95 -5.32 4.92
N HIS A 97 -3.96 -5.04 5.75
CA HIS A 97 -5.35 -5.33 5.39
C HIS A 97 -5.95 -4.10 4.72
N TYR A 98 -6.40 -4.27 3.48
CA TYR A 98 -7.14 -3.25 2.75
C TYR A 98 -8.64 -3.44 2.95
N ARG A 99 -9.29 -2.42 3.49
CA ARG A 99 -10.73 -2.42 3.70
C ARG A 99 -11.44 -1.61 2.63
N SER A 100 -12.17 -2.32 1.78
CA SER A 100 -13.11 -1.76 0.81
C SER A 100 -14.56 -1.95 1.30
N PRO A 101 -15.44 -0.93 1.22
CA PRO A 101 -16.83 -1.00 1.68
C PRO A 101 -17.77 -1.82 0.78
N GLU A 102 -17.25 -2.65 -0.13
CA GLU A 102 -18.03 -3.46 -1.10
C GLU A 102 -19.16 -4.31 -0.45
N THR A 103 -19.15 -4.51 0.86
CA THR A 103 -20.14 -5.29 1.63
C THR A 103 -20.99 -4.49 2.60
N LYS A 104 -20.94 -3.14 2.61
CA LYS A 104 -21.84 -2.36 3.46
C LYS A 104 -23.27 -2.49 2.92
N PRO A 105 -24.24 -3.06 3.67
CA PRO A 105 -25.63 -2.99 3.26
C PRO A 105 -26.01 -1.52 3.06
N ILE A 106 -26.81 -1.25 2.02
CA ILE A 106 -27.39 0.06 1.73
C ILE A 106 -28.44 0.34 2.82
N ASP A 107 -28.00 0.56 4.05
CA ASP A 107 -28.84 1.16 5.08
C ASP A 107 -28.35 2.59 5.34
N ARG A 108 -29.22 3.55 4.99
CA ARG A 108 -28.98 4.99 5.10
C ARG A 108 -29.18 5.47 6.54
N SER A 109 -28.52 4.83 7.50
CA SER A 109 -28.45 5.29 8.88
C SER A 109 -26.99 5.40 9.35
N TYR A 110 -26.14 6.04 8.54
CA TYR A 110 -24.76 6.35 8.92
C TYR A 110 -24.73 7.49 9.95
N ASN A 111 -24.90 7.13 11.21
CA ASN A 111 -24.43 7.95 12.32
C ASN A 111 -22.90 8.03 12.24
N HIS A 112 -22.37 9.20 11.89
CA HIS A 112 -20.96 9.52 11.99
C HIS A 112 -20.53 9.51 13.46
N SER A 113 -20.13 8.35 13.97
CA SER A 113 -19.17 8.34 15.07
C SER A 113 -17.79 8.64 14.47
N PHE A 114 -17.05 9.55 15.09
CA PHE A 114 -15.67 9.91 14.71
C PHE A 114 -14.66 8.73 14.79
N ASP A 115 -15.15 7.51 15.08
CA ASP A 115 -14.37 6.27 15.27
C ASP A 115 -14.63 5.24 14.14
N THR A 116 -15.45 5.56 13.12
CA THR A 116 -15.59 4.69 11.94
C THR A 116 -14.34 4.78 11.07
N PRO A 117 -13.66 3.66 10.76
CA PRO A 117 -12.48 3.70 9.92
C PRO A 117 -12.89 4.15 8.50
N LEU A 118 -12.10 5.05 7.90
CA LEU A 118 -12.34 5.64 6.59
C LEU A 118 -12.74 4.57 5.56
N ASP A 119 -13.64 4.84 4.62
CA ASP A 119 -13.79 3.89 3.52
C ASP A 119 -12.50 3.87 2.67
N TYR A 120 -12.07 2.68 2.23
CA TYR A 120 -10.85 2.49 1.42
C TYR A 120 -9.54 2.86 2.15
N HIS A 121 -9.20 2.10 3.19
CA HIS A 121 -7.93 2.27 3.92
C HIS A 121 -7.13 0.98 4.03
N PHE A 122 -5.84 1.15 4.26
CA PHE A 122 -4.87 0.15 4.62
C PHE A 122 -4.59 0.24 6.11
N ARG A 123 -4.73 -0.89 6.80
CA ARG A 123 -4.26 -1.10 8.16
C ARG A 123 -2.98 -1.93 8.11
N GLN A 124 -1.89 -1.39 8.65
CA GLN A 124 -0.63 -2.12 8.71
C GLN A 124 -0.59 -3.05 9.93
N PHE A 125 -0.06 -4.25 9.73
CA PHE A 125 0.27 -5.19 10.78
C PHE A 125 1.78 -5.29 10.99
N PHE A 126 2.14 -5.45 12.25
CA PHE A 126 3.49 -5.67 12.74
C PHE A 126 3.53 -6.94 13.55
N CYS A 127 4.57 -7.75 13.38
CA CYS A 127 4.73 -8.97 14.14
C CYS A 127 5.54 -8.68 15.40
N LYS A 128 5.08 -9.21 16.54
CA LYS A 128 5.82 -9.13 17.79
C LYS A 128 7.19 -9.81 17.64
N ASP A 129 8.22 -9.19 18.19
CA ASP A 129 9.62 -9.65 18.10
C ASP A 129 10.09 -9.86 16.65
N GLU A 130 9.42 -9.19 15.70
CA GLU A 130 9.77 -9.19 14.28
C GLU A 130 9.64 -10.57 13.57
N ASP A 131 9.01 -11.55 14.22
CA ASP A 131 8.76 -12.90 13.69
C ASP A 131 7.30 -13.07 13.25
N LEU A 132 7.08 -13.39 11.98
CA LEU A 132 5.76 -13.67 11.38
C LEU A 132 4.91 -14.70 12.15
N SER A 133 5.54 -15.57 12.92
CA SER A 133 4.89 -16.62 13.73
C SER A 133 4.22 -16.09 14.98
N ASN A 134 4.61 -14.90 15.42
CA ASN A 134 4.12 -14.30 16.63
C ASN A 134 2.83 -13.52 16.36
N GLU A 135 2.27 -12.96 17.43
CA GLU A 135 1.06 -12.16 17.37
C GLU A 135 1.24 -10.92 16.48
N TRP A 136 0.24 -10.68 15.62
CA TRP A 136 0.19 -9.51 14.75
C TRP A 136 -0.60 -8.40 15.43
N HIS A 137 -0.01 -7.21 15.49
CA HIS A 137 -0.65 -6.03 16.07
C HIS A 137 -0.70 -4.89 15.05
N SER A 138 -1.68 -4.01 15.22
CA SER A 138 -1.84 -2.81 14.39
C SER A 138 -1.99 -1.58 15.29
N GLU A 139 -1.42 -0.46 14.88
CA GLU A 139 -1.58 0.79 15.62
C GLU A 139 -2.98 1.40 15.41
N LYS A 140 -3.73 1.58 16.49
CA LYS A 140 -5.08 2.19 16.43
C LYS A 140 -5.01 3.61 15.87
N GLY A 141 -5.89 3.94 14.92
CA GLY A 141 -6.00 5.28 14.34
C GLY A 141 -4.89 5.64 13.34
N LYS A 142 -4.11 4.66 12.88
CA LYS A 142 -3.04 4.84 11.89
C LYS A 142 -3.38 4.29 10.52
N ASP A 143 -4.64 3.94 10.30
CA ASP A 143 -5.16 3.50 9.00
C ASP A 143 -4.97 4.63 7.96
N LYS A 144 -4.49 4.28 6.76
CA LYS A 144 -4.17 5.26 5.70
C LYS A 144 -4.84 4.90 4.39
N PRO A 145 -5.18 5.87 3.51
CA PRO A 145 -5.72 5.58 2.19
C PRO A 145 -4.66 5.06 1.19
N TYR A 146 -3.42 4.89 1.63
CA TYR A 146 -2.28 4.44 0.84
C TYR A 146 -1.29 3.65 1.69
N ILE A 147 -0.38 2.94 1.02
CA ILE A 147 0.77 2.29 1.63
C ILE A 147 1.96 3.27 1.63
N GLU A 148 2.69 3.31 2.73
CA GLU A 148 3.96 4.06 2.84
C GLU A 148 5.13 3.10 2.90
N LEU A 149 6.10 3.26 2.01
CA LEU A 149 7.38 2.57 2.09
C LEU A 149 8.53 3.55 2.36
N ASN A 150 9.57 3.07 3.02
CA ASN A 150 10.77 3.85 3.27
C ASN A 150 11.46 4.23 1.93
N THR A 151 11.98 5.45 1.81
CA THR A 151 12.65 5.96 0.60
C THR A 151 13.91 5.19 0.22
N TYR A 152 14.53 4.49 1.17
CA TYR A 152 15.69 3.64 0.90
C TYR A 152 15.33 2.32 0.21
N ILE A 153 14.07 1.91 0.22
CA ILE A 153 13.63 0.70 -0.48
C ILE A 153 13.60 0.98 -1.97
N THR A 154 14.46 0.28 -2.72
CA THR A 154 14.59 0.45 -4.16
C THR A 154 13.80 -0.59 -4.93
N GLU A 155 13.56 -1.75 -4.33
CA GLU A 155 12.94 -2.90 -4.94
C GLU A 155 12.04 -3.64 -3.92
N ILE A 156 10.87 -4.06 -4.40
CA ILE A 156 9.92 -4.85 -3.64
C ILE A 156 9.33 -5.97 -4.47
N GLU A 157 8.82 -6.99 -3.79
CA GLU A 157 7.94 -8.02 -4.34
C GLU A 157 6.58 -7.85 -3.65
N ILE A 158 5.54 -7.52 -4.41
CA ILE A 158 4.21 -7.18 -3.88
C ILE A 158 3.14 -8.14 -4.38
N GLY A 159 2.27 -8.62 -3.49
CA GLY A 159 1.15 -9.50 -3.79
C GLY A 159 -0.15 -9.06 -3.12
N TYR A 160 -1.26 -9.57 -3.61
CA TYR A 160 -2.61 -9.35 -3.08
C TYR A 160 -3.34 -10.68 -2.90
N SER A 161 -4.16 -10.78 -1.86
CA SER A 161 -5.06 -11.91 -1.62
C SER A 161 -6.38 -11.42 -1.06
N ASP A 162 -7.50 -12.01 -1.46
CA ASP A 162 -8.82 -11.71 -0.86
C ASP A 162 -8.93 -12.23 0.59
N PHE A 163 -8.00 -13.09 1.03
CA PHE A 163 -7.96 -13.69 2.37
C PHE A 163 -6.55 -13.64 2.97
N GLU A 164 -6.47 -13.80 4.29
CA GLU A 164 -5.20 -13.86 4.99
C GLU A 164 -4.42 -15.13 4.61
N LEU A 165 -3.22 -14.98 4.06
CA LEU A 165 -2.35 -16.09 3.71
C LEU A 165 -1.81 -16.77 4.99
N PRO A 166 -1.78 -18.11 5.05
CA PRO A 166 -1.22 -18.83 6.19
C PRO A 166 0.24 -18.46 6.46
N ILE A 167 0.62 -18.35 7.75
CA ILE A 167 2.00 -18.05 8.16
C ILE A 167 3.00 -19.07 7.57
N SER A 168 2.63 -20.36 7.51
CA SER A 168 3.46 -21.40 6.89
C SER A 168 3.78 -21.06 5.43
N PHE A 169 2.79 -20.57 4.69
CA PHE A 169 2.94 -20.18 3.30
C PHE A 169 3.79 -18.91 3.14
N LEU A 170 3.61 -17.90 4.01
CA LEU A 170 4.48 -16.71 4.03
C LEU A 170 5.95 -17.07 4.28
N LYS A 171 6.21 -18.04 5.17
CA LYS A 171 7.56 -18.56 5.42
C LYS A 171 8.13 -19.32 4.23
N GLU A 172 7.31 -20.03 3.48
CA GLU A 172 7.73 -20.69 2.23
C GLU A 172 8.09 -19.66 1.16
N LEU A 173 7.25 -18.62 0.98
CA LEU A 173 7.54 -17.50 0.10
C LEU A 173 8.87 -16.83 0.47
N GLU A 174 9.14 -16.60 1.74
CA GLU A 174 10.42 -16.02 2.16
C GLU A 174 11.64 -16.86 1.73
N LYS A 175 11.51 -18.19 1.75
CA LYS A 175 12.59 -19.14 1.43
C LYS A 175 12.76 -19.39 -0.07
N LEU A 176 11.68 -19.31 -0.84
CA LEU A 176 11.63 -19.78 -2.23
C LEU A 176 11.37 -18.61 -3.20
N PRO A 177 12.42 -18.03 -3.82
CA PRO A 177 12.28 -16.94 -4.77
C PRO A 177 11.39 -17.29 -5.97
N ASP A 178 11.47 -18.53 -6.47
CA ASP A 178 10.65 -18.94 -7.62
C ASP A 178 9.17 -19.07 -7.26
N LEU A 179 8.85 -19.49 -6.03
CA LEU A 179 7.48 -19.46 -5.53
C LEU A 179 6.99 -18.01 -5.37
N ARG A 180 7.84 -17.09 -4.89
CA ARG A 180 7.48 -15.67 -4.84
C ARG A 180 7.23 -15.07 -6.20
N LYS A 181 7.99 -15.42 -7.24
CA LYS A 181 7.73 -14.90 -8.60
C LYS A 181 6.37 -15.31 -9.15
N LEU A 182 5.82 -16.44 -8.70
CA LEU A 182 4.48 -16.89 -9.11
C LEU A 182 3.36 -16.12 -8.40
N TRP A 183 3.58 -15.70 -7.15
CA TRP A 183 2.57 -15.06 -6.32
C TRP A 183 2.68 -13.54 -6.28
N PHE A 184 3.90 -13.02 -6.33
CA PHE A 184 4.21 -11.61 -6.12
C PHE A 184 4.81 -11.02 -7.38
N ARG A 185 4.46 -9.76 -7.62
CA ARG A 185 5.01 -8.96 -8.68
C ARG A 185 6.24 -8.22 -8.19
N LYS A 186 7.34 -8.40 -8.90
CA LYS A 186 8.57 -7.62 -8.68
C LYS A 186 8.42 -6.19 -9.20
N VAL A 187 8.80 -5.22 -8.39
CA VAL A 187 8.61 -3.79 -8.66
C VAL A 187 9.87 -3.02 -8.29
N ASN A 188 10.41 -2.26 -9.26
CA ASN A 188 11.47 -1.29 -9.01
C ASN A 188 10.86 0.08 -8.68
N ILE A 189 11.02 0.52 -7.43
CA ILE A 189 10.42 1.75 -6.90
C ILE A 189 11.09 3.00 -7.46
N GLN A 190 12.38 2.93 -7.82
CA GLN A 190 13.10 4.07 -8.41
C GLN A 190 12.54 4.42 -9.79
N THR A 191 12.08 3.43 -10.56
CA THR A 191 11.44 3.65 -11.86
C THR A 191 10.09 4.37 -11.72
N ILE A 192 9.36 4.14 -10.63
CA ILE A 192 8.05 4.78 -10.35
C ILE A 192 8.20 6.30 -10.12
N LYS A 193 9.35 6.78 -9.64
CA LYS A 193 9.60 8.25 -9.51
C LYS A 193 9.46 9.00 -10.84
N LYS A 194 9.68 8.33 -11.98
CA LYS A 194 9.59 8.95 -13.32
C LYS A 194 8.22 8.79 -13.98
N THR A 195 7.36 7.90 -13.50
CA THR A 195 6.09 7.57 -14.14
C THR A 195 5.08 7.17 -13.06
N GLN A 196 4.11 8.05 -12.81
CA GLN A 196 2.91 7.93 -11.94
C GLN A 196 2.88 6.84 -10.83
N ARG A 197 2.53 7.26 -9.60
CA ARG A 197 2.55 6.53 -8.31
C ARG A 197 1.58 5.33 -8.15
N LEU A 198 1.27 4.61 -9.22
CA LEU A 198 0.28 3.53 -9.24
C LEU A 198 0.95 2.16 -9.37
N LEU A 199 0.59 1.22 -8.50
CA LEU A 199 1.04 -0.17 -8.58
C LEU A 199 -0.14 -1.11 -8.82
N ILE A 200 0.04 -2.06 -9.73
CA ILE A 200 -1.01 -2.99 -10.14
C ILE A 200 -0.65 -4.37 -9.64
N LEU A 201 -1.57 -4.95 -8.90
CA LEU A 201 -1.56 -6.31 -8.41
C LEU A 201 -2.55 -7.09 -9.26
N THR A 202 -2.07 -8.12 -9.93
CA THR A 202 -2.88 -9.11 -10.65
C THR A 202 -2.96 -10.34 -9.76
N SER A 203 -4.19 -10.78 -9.47
CA SER A 203 -4.48 -12.09 -8.86
C SER A 203 -4.31 -13.20 -9.88
#